data_AF-A0A5M9GDD7-F1
#
_entry.id   AF-A0A5M9GDD7-F1
#
_cell.length_a   1.000
_cell.length_b   1.000
_cell.length_c   1.000
_cell.angle_alpha   90.00
_cell.angle_beta   90.00
_cell.angle_gamma   90.00
#
_symmetry.space_group_name_H-M   'P 1'
#
loop_
_entity.id
_entity.type
_entity.pdbx_description
1 polymer ?
#
loop_
_entity_poly.entity_id
_entity_poly.type
_entity_poly.pdbx_seq_one_letter_code
_entity_poly.pdbx_strand_id
1 'polypeptide(L)'
;MFELNFSKDFNYNHSGDYLYPVEYYQFRQSSTLNTFKIELLCFDESYAFHLISENELIPQKYRFVAINDWELNEEFGFELVDSKSKQAVLQRAIDMASAIAKKYCEKPVKQ
;
A
#
# COMPACT_ATOMS: atom_id res chain seq x y z
N MET A 1 -11.28 -21.50 1.78
CA MET A 1 -11.45 -20.15 1.19
C MET A 1 -12.90 -20.02 0.79
N PHE A 2 -13.57 -18.94 1.17
CA PHE A 2 -14.89 -18.60 0.62
C PHE A 2 -14.65 -17.92 -0.73
N GLU A 3 -15.06 -18.55 -1.83
CA GLU A 3 -15.17 -17.86 -3.12
C GLU A 3 -16.44 -16.99 -3.06
N LEU A 4 -16.27 -15.69 -2.84
CA LEU A 4 -17.34 -14.71 -2.96
C LEU A 4 -17.73 -14.61 -4.45
N ASN A 5 -19.00 -14.84 -4.77
CA ASN A 5 -19.49 -14.70 -6.14
C ASN A 5 -20.29 -13.40 -6.23
N PHE A 6 -19.57 -12.30 -6.48
CA PHE A 6 -20.09 -10.92 -6.38
C PHE A 6 -21.39 -10.67 -7.14
N SER A 7 -21.53 -11.22 -8.35
CA SER A 7 -22.75 -11.08 -9.17
C SER A 7 -24.01 -11.69 -8.54
N LYS A 8 -23.84 -12.63 -7.61
CA LYS A 8 -24.94 -13.31 -6.92
C LYS A 8 -25.30 -12.67 -5.59
N ASP A 9 -24.36 -12.02 -4.92
CA ASP A 9 -24.52 -11.56 -3.53
C ASP A 9 -24.92 -10.08 -3.41
N PHE A 10 -24.73 -9.26 -4.46
CA PHE A 10 -25.03 -7.82 -4.43
C PHE A 10 -25.75 -7.33 -5.70
N ASN A 11 -26.87 -6.60 -5.54
CA ASN A 11 -27.62 -5.98 -6.65
C ASN A 11 -27.22 -4.51 -6.85
N TYR A 12 -25.94 -4.27 -7.15
CA TYR A 12 -25.39 -2.94 -7.41
C TYR A 12 -25.17 -2.75 -8.92
N ASN A 13 -25.81 -1.76 -9.54
CA ASN A 13 -25.88 -1.64 -11.00
C ASN A 13 -25.52 -0.24 -11.55
N HIS A 14 -24.83 0.59 -10.77
CA HIS A 14 -24.30 1.86 -11.28
C HIS A 14 -23.12 1.59 -12.20
N SER A 15 -23.28 1.93 -13.48
CA SER A 15 -22.24 1.77 -14.50
C SER A 15 -21.04 2.66 -14.20
N GLY A 16 -19.84 2.08 -14.22
CA GLY A 16 -18.57 2.78 -14.00
C GLY A 16 -18.00 2.61 -12.60
N ASP A 17 -18.83 2.21 -11.64
CA ASP A 17 -18.37 1.87 -10.30
C ASP A 17 -17.84 0.43 -10.25
N TYR A 18 -16.86 0.20 -9.39
CA TYR A 18 -16.24 -1.12 -9.21
C TYR A 18 -16.21 -1.45 -7.73
N LEU A 19 -16.90 -2.53 -7.35
CA LEU A 19 -16.83 -3.09 -6.01
C LEU A 19 -15.73 -4.15 -5.97
N TYR A 20 -14.85 -4.06 -4.97
CA TYR A 20 -13.73 -4.98 -4.82
C TYR A 20 -13.48 -5.29 -3.35
N PRO A 21 -12.98 -6.50 -3.04
CA PRO A 21 -12.52 -6.81 -1.70
C PRO A 21 -11.26 -6.02 -1.34
N VAL A 22 -11.15 -5.66 -0.07
CA VAL A 22 -9.96 -5.06 0.52
C VAL A 22 -9.42 -5.99 1.59
N GLU A 23 -8.14 -6.30 1.52
CA GLU A 23 -7.44 -7.03 2.58
C GLU A 23 -6.56 -6.07 3.40
N TYR A 24 -6.64 -6.18 4.72
CA TYR A 24 -5.89 -5.31 5.63
C TYR A 24 -4.65 -6.01 6.17
N TYR A 25 -3.51 -5.36 5.98
CA TYR A 25 -2.24 -5.78 6.55
C TYR A 25 -1.68 -4.68 7.45
N GLN A 26 -0.92 -5.09 8.46
CA GLN A 26 -0.18 -4.18 9.31
C GLN A 26 1.22 -4.75 9.54
N PHE A 27 2.23 -3.91 9.41
CA PHE A 27 3.59 -4.30 9.73
C PHE A 27 4.30 -3.22 10.54
N ARG A 28 5.18 -3.66 11.43
CA ARG A 28 5.97 -2.80 12.30
C ARG A 28 7.44 -2.92 11.90
N GLN A 29 8.05 -1.79 11.52
CA GLN A 29 9.46 -1.75 11.19
C GLN A 29 10.27 -1.58 12.49
N SER A 30 11.17 -2.52 12.77
CA SER A 30 11.93 -2.55 14.03
C SER A 30 12.93 -1.40 14.18
N SER A 31 13.62 -1.01 13.09
CA SER A 31 14.67 0.01 13.11
C SER A 31 14.16 1.41 13.43
N THR A 32 12.98 1.75 12.93
CA THR A 32 12.39 3.09 13.08
C THR A 32 11.20 3.11 14.04
N LEU A 33 10.79 1.94 14.56
CA LEU A 33 9.61 1.72 15.39
C LEU A 33 8.29 2.21 14.75
N ASN A 34 8.29 2.43 13.43
CA ASN A 34 7.12 2.80 12.67
C ASN A 34 6.14 1.63 12.52
N THR A 35 4.85 1.95 12.54
CA THR A 35 3.80 1.04 12.13
C THR A 35 3.15 1.58 10.86
N PHE A 36 3.02 0.72 9.87
CA PHE A 36 2.34 1.00 8.62
C PHE A 36 1.16 0.05 8.47
N LYS A 37 0.06 0.59 7.93
CA LYS A 37 -1.11 -0.18 7.51
C LYS A 37 -1.11 -0.24 5.98
N ILE A 38 -1.54 -1.36 5.43
CA ILE A 38 -1.68 -1.56 3.99
C ILE A 38 -3.10 -2.01 3.73
N GLU A 39 -3.81 -1.27 2.88
CA GLU A 39 -5.04 -1.71 2.25
C GLU A 39 -4.67 -2.31 0.91
N LEU A 40 -4.76 -3.63 0.77
CA LEU A 40 -4.57 -4.31 -0.50
C LEU A 40 -5.92 -4.36 -1.23
N LEU A 41 -5.99 -3.65 -2.35
CA LEU A 41 -7.13 -3.57 -3.24
C LEU A 41 -7.07 -4.78 -4.17
N CYS A 42 -8.00 -5.71 -4.04
CA CYS A 42 -8.01 -6.98 -4.77
C CYS A 42 -9.03 -6.92 -5.92
N PHE A 43 -8.59 -6.59 -7.13
CA PHE A 43 -9.41 -6.64 -8.34
C PHE A 43 -9.41 -8.06 -8.93
N ASP A 44 -10.28 -8.34 -9.90
CA ASP A 44 -10.43 -9.68 -10.49
C ASP A 44 -9.11 -10.28 -10.99
N GLU A 45 -8.29 -9.49 -11.71
CA GLU A 45 -7.01 -9.95 -12.30
C GLU A 45 -5.79 -9.15 -11.83
N SER A 46 -5.97 -8.24 -10.86
CA SER A 46 -4.88 -7.36 -10.44
C SER A 46 -5.02 -6.89 -9.01
N TYR A 47 -3.93 -6.35 -8.48
CA TYR A 47 -3.83 -5.84 -7.13
C TYR A 47 -3.25 -4.43 -7.16
N ALA A 48 -3.72 -3.60 -6.23
CA ALA A 48 -3.12 -2.32 -5.90
C ALA A 48 -3.06 -2.15 -4.39
N PHE A 49 -2.42 -1.09 -3.89
CA PHE A 49 -2.42 -0.82 -2.46
C PHE A 49 -2.60 0.66 -2.13
N HIS A 50 -3.15 0.90 -0.93
CA HIS A 50 -2.91 2.11 -0.17
C HIS A 50 -1.98 1.79 1.00
N LEU A 51 -0.94 2.59 1.15
CA LEU A 51 -0.02 2.57 2.28
C LEU A 51 -0.36 3.73 3.21
N ILE A 52 -0.56 3.43 4.48
CA ILE A 52 -1.05 4.38 5.47
C ILE A 52 -0.11 4.42 6.69
N SER A 53 0.24 5.63 7.13
CA SER A 53 0.99 5.88 8.35
C SER A 53 0.36 6.99 9.18
N GLU A 54 0.23 6.75 10.49
CA GLU A 54 -0.21 7.75 11.47
C GLU A 54 0.97 8.45 12.15
N ASN A 55 2.22 8.17 11.74
CA ASN A 55 3.39 8.80 12.36
C ASN A 55 3.51 10.26 11.94
N GLU A 56 3.43 11.16 12.93
CA GLU A 56 3.54 12.61 12.70
C GLU A 56 4.94 13.07 12.23
N LEU A 57 5.98 12.27 12.45
CA LEU A 57 7.34 12.53 11.93
C LEU A 57 7.43 12.38 10.40
N ILE A 58 6.53 11.60 9.80
CA ILE A 58 6.48 11.43 8.35
C ILE A 58 5.72 12.65 7.76
N PRO A 59 6.23 13.32 6.72
CA PRO A 59 5.51 14.43 6.09
C PRO A 59 4.16 13.97 5.54
N GLN A 60 3.16 14.85 5.59
CA GLN A 60 1.76 14.51 5.29
C GLN A 60 1.59 13.82 3.93
N LYS A 61 2.33 14.24 2.90
CA LYS A 61 2.27 13.62 1.56
C LYS A 61 2.69 12.15 1.49
N TYR A 62 3.39 11.63 2.51
CA TYR A 62 3.80 10.22 2.57
C TYR A 62 3.02 9.42 3.63
N ARG A 63 2.02 10.03 4.28
CA ARG A 63 1.18 9.34 5.27
C ARG A 63 0.04 8.54 4.63
N PHE A 64 -0.31 8.86 3.40
CA PHE A 64 -1.24 8.09 2.57
C PHE A 64 -0.67 8.05 1.15
N VAL A 65 -0.29 6.86 0.69
CA VAL A 65 0.36 6.66 -0.61
C VAL A 65 -0.37 5.57 -1.38
N ALA A 66 -0.75 5.87 -2.62
CA ALA A 66 -1.28 4.87 -3.55
C ALA A 66 -0.15 4.30 -4.42
N ILE A 67 -0.30 3.06 -4.86
CA ILE A 67 0.69 2.37 -5.71
C ILE A 67 1.09 3.16 -6.98
N ASN A 68 0.16 3.93 -7.52
CA ASN A 68 0.30 4.70 -8.76
C ASN A 68 0.73 6.15 -8.54
N ASP A 69 1.19 6.51 -7.34
CA ASP A 69 1.77 7.83 -7.09
C ASP A 69 3.12 7.94 -7.84
N TRP A 70 3.06 8.55 -9.02
CA TRP A 70 4.20 8.63 -9.93
C TRP A 70 5.34 9.48 -9.36
N GLU A 71 5.02 10.58 -8.68
CA GLU A 71 6.01 11.48 -8.07
C GLU A 71 6.81 10.73 -7.00
N LEU A 72 6.12 9.94 -6.19
CA LEU A 72 6.76 9.15 -5.14
C LEU A 72 7.56 7.97 -5.70
N ASN A 73 7.04 7.30 -6.74
CA ASN A 73 7.78 6.24 -7.40
C ASN A 73 9.10 6.77 -8.00
N GLU A 74 9.08 7.95 -8.63
CA GLU A 74 10.29 8.61 -9.13
C GLU A 74 11.22 9.04 -7.98
N GLU A 75 10.68 9.68 -6.94
CA GLU A 75 11.45 10.18 -5.78
C GLU A 75 12.23 9.08 -5.05
N PHE A 76 11.64 7.88 -4.94
CA PHE A 76 12.24 6.74 -4.26
C PHE A 76 12.88 5.70 -5.21
N GLY A 77 12.86 5.94 -6.52
CA GLY A 77 13.49 5.07 -7.52
C GLY A 77 12.80 3.71 -7.69
N PHE A 78 11.48 3.67 -7.57
CA PHE A 78 10.69 2.45 -7.75
C PHE A 78 10.27 2.25 -9.20
N GLU A 79 10.54 1.07 -9.76
CA GLU A 79 10.10 0.68 -11.10
C GLU A 79 8.62 0.28 -11.14
N LEU A 80 8.10 -0.13 -12.30
CA LEU A 80 6.77 -0.74 -12.38
C LEU A 80 6.74 -2.08 -11.64
N VAL A 81 5.63 -2.37 -10.95
CA VAL A 81 5.40 -3.65 -10.27
C VAL A 81 4.45 -4.51 -11.09
N ASP A 82 4.63 -5.83 -11.04
CA ASP A 82 3.65 -6.77 -11.59
C ASP A 82 2.36 -6.73 -10.76
N SER A 83 1.36 -6.02 -11.26
CA SER A 83 0.07 -5.87 -10.60
C SER A 83 -0.75 -7.17 -10.56
N LYS A 84 -0.40 -8.21 -11.34
CA LYS A 84 -1.10 -9.50 -11.29
C LYS A 84 -0.65 -10.36 -10.11
N SER A 85 0.47 -10.03 -9.48
CA SER A 85 1.01 -10.74 -8.34
C SER A 85 0.70 -10.03 -7.03
N LYS A 86 -0.22 -10.59 -6.24
CA LYS A 86 -0.52 -10.15 -4.87
C LYS A 86 0.74 -9.97 -4.03
N GLN A 87 1.67 -10.94 -4.13
CA GLN A 87 2.91 -10.90 -3.38
C GLN A 87 3.81 -9.75 -3.82
N ALA A 88 3.93 -9.49 -5.13
CA ALA A 88 4.75 -8.39 -5.65
C ALA A 88 4.19 -7.03 -5.20
N VAL A 89 2.86 -6.86 -5.25
CA VAL A 89 2.18 -5.64 -4.83
C VAL A 89 2.31 -5.40 -3.32
N LEU A 90 2.15 -6.44 -2.49
CA LEU A 90 2.39 -6.33 -1.05
C LEU A 90 3.85 -6.03 -0.71
N GLN A 91 4.80 -6.69 -1.38
CA GLN A 91 6.22 -6.43 -1.17
C GLN A 91 6.56 -4.98 -1.53
N ARG A 92 6.01 -4.46 -2.63
CA ARG A 92 6.17 -3.04 -3.01
C ARG A 92 5.69 -2.09 -1.91
N ALA A 93 4.53 -2.36 -1.31
CA ALA A 93 4.02 -1.53 -0.21
C ALA A 93 4.99 -1.51 0.99
N ILE A 94 5.57 -2.67 1.34
CA ILE A 94 6.56 -2.81 2.42
C ILE A 94 7.85 -2.07 2.08
N ASP A 95 8.35 -2.20 0.84
CA ASP A 95 9.57 -1.54 0.39
C ASP A 95 9.41 -0.02 0.43
N MET A 96 8.26 0.49 -0.02
CA MET A 96 7.94 1.92 -0.02
C MET A 96 7.85 2.49 1.39
N ALA A 97 7.12 1.82 2.28
CA ALA A 97 7.07 2.19 3.69
C ALA A 97 8.46 2.19 4.35
N SER A 98 9.29 1.20 4.02
CA SER A 98 10.65 1.11 4.51
C SER A 98 11.51 2.28 4.03
N ALA A 99 11.38 2.67 2.75
CA ALA A 99 12.08 3.82 2.17
C ALA A 99 11.65 5.15 2.81
N ILE A 100 10.34 5.36 3.00
CA ILE A 100 9.78 6.55 3.67
C ILE A 100 10.29 6.64 5.10
N ALA A 101 10.19 5.55 5.87
CA ALA A 101 10.65 5.51 7.26
C ALA A 101 12.15 5.75 7.36
N LYS A 102 12.95 5.16 6.46
CA LYS A 102 14.39 5.40 6.39
C LYS A 102 14.72 6.88 6.19
N LYS A 103 13.99 7.54 5.29
CA LYS A 103 14.23 8.96 4.95
C LYS A 103 13.84 9.92 6.07
N TYR A 104 12.77 9.65 6.81
CA TYR A 104 12.17 10.61 7.75
C TYR A 104 12.24 10.23 9.22
N CYS A 105 12.48 8.96 9.54
CA CYS A 105 12.40 8.45 10.92
C CYS A 105 13.70 7.83 11.44
N GLU A 106 14.66 7.49 10.57
CA GLU A 106 16.00 7.12 11.05
C GLU A 106 16.66 8.36 11.67
N LYS A 107 16.94 8.28 12.97
CA LYS A 107 17.78 9.28 13.62
C LYS A 107 19.18 9.16 13.04
N PRO A 108 19.84 10.27 12.67
CA PRO A 108 21.25 10.20 12.32
C PRO A 108 21.99 9.61 13.53
N VAL A 109 22.75 8.54 13.30
CA VAL A 109 23.72 8.04 14.26
C VAL A 109 24.73 9.15 14.43
N LYS A 110 24.66 9.89 15.55
CA LYS A 110 25.76 10.75 15.96
C LYS A 110 26.91 9.83 16.32
N GLN A 111 27.88 9.69 15.41
CA GLN A 111 29.22 9.20 15.71
C GLN A 111 29.96 10.27 16.51
#